data_AF-A0A2S1JMV0-F1
#
_entry.id   AF-A0A2S1JMV0-F1
#
_cell.length_a   1.000
_cell.length_b   1.000
_cell.length_c   1.000
_cell.angle_alpha   90.00
_cell.angle_beta   90.00
_cell.angle_gamma   90.00
#
_symmetry.space_group_name_H-M   'P 1'
#
loop_
_entity.id
_entity.type
_entity.pdbx_description
1 polymer ?
#
loop_
_entity_poly.entity_id
_entity_poly.type
_entity_poly.pdbx_seq_one_letter_code
_entity_poly.pdbx_strand_id
1 'polypeptide(L)'
;MLTTATTPNSCTDGIALLRGVTAIVAEYPWLSADKKDYIVRDYPRMYLVLPKIPGEQTVGSEQPNAAVNKENCKVINVFLSS
;
A
#
# COMPACT_ATOMS: atom_id res chain seq x y z
N MET A 1 19.82 21.71 -23.99
CA MET A 1 19.03 22.06 -22.79
C MET A 1 18.41 20.77 -22.29
N LEU A 2 18.94 20.16 -21.21
CA LEU A 2 18.33 18.96 -20.64
C LEU A 2 17.12 19.41 -19.81
N THR A 3 15.92 19.13 -20.32
CA THR A 3 14.68 19.25 -19.57
C THR A 3 14.65 18.13 -18.53
N THR A 4 15.03 18.46 -17.28
CA THR A 4 14.65 17.65 -16.12
C THR A 4 13.14 17.69 -16.02
N ALA A 5 12.48 16.64 -16.53
CA ALA A 5 11.08 16.40 -16.33
C ALA A 5 10.87 16.14 -14.84
N THR A 6 10.52 17.19 -14.09
CA THR A 6 10.00 17.05 -12.74
C THR A 6 8.67 16.34 -12.87
N THR A 7 8.67 15.01 -12.78
CA THR A 7 7.42 14.24 -12.68
C THR A 7 6.66 14.83 -11.50
N PRO A 8 5.48 15.43 -11.72
CA PRO A 8 4.69 15.93 -10.61
C PRO A 8 4.49 14.77 -9.65
N ASN A 9 4.74 15.03 -8.37
CA ASN A 9 4.66 14.05 -7.29
C ASN A 9 3.19 13.60 -7.18
N SER A 10 2.79 12.66 -8.04
CA SER A 10 1.39 12.36 -8.35
C SER A 10 0.81 11.35 -7.36
N CYS A 11 1.60 10.94 -6.38
CA CYS A 11 1.17 9.99 -5.38
C CYS A 11 0.47 10.70 -4.24
N THR A 12 -0.86 10.62 -4.25
CA THR A 12 -1.71 11.00 -3.13
C THR A 12 -2.07 9.77 -2.31
N ASP A 13 -2.53 9.98 -1.07
CA ASP A 13 -2.99 8.90 -0.18
C ASP A 13 -4.03 8.00 -0.87
N GLY A 14 -4.96 8.59 -1.64
CA GLY A 14 -5.99 7.84 -2.36
C GLY A 14 -5.43 6.94 -3.47
N ILE A 15 -4.38 7.38 -4.17
CA ILE A 15 -3.70 6.61 -5.22
C ILE A 15 -2.81 5.54 -4.58
N ALA A 16 -2.08 5.88 -3.52
CA ALA A 16 -1.27 4.93 -2.77
C ALA A 16 -2.12 3.80 -2.19
N LEU A 17 -3.29 4.14 -1.61
CA LEU A 17 -4.25 3.16 -1.10
C LEU A 17 -4.71 2.21 -2.20
N LEU A 18 -5.12 2.75 -3.35
CA LEU A 18 -5.57 1.94 -4.48
C LEU A 18 -4.46 1.02 -4.98
N ARG A 19 -3.26 1.56 -5.22
CA ARG A 19 -2.10 0.79 -5.72
C ARG A 19 -1.68 -0.30 -4.74
N GLY A 20 -1.60 0.01 -3.45
CA GLY A 20 -1.22 -0.93 -2.42
C GLY A 20 -2.22 -2.07 -2.27
N VAL A 21 -3.53 -1.76 -2.19
CA VAL A 21 -4.57 -2.80 -2.10
C VAL A 21 -4.62 -3.67 -3.34
N THR A 22 -4.50 -3.10 -4.54
CA THR A 22 -4.44 -3.90 -5.78
C THR A 22 -3.24 -4.85 -5.80
N ALA A 23 -2.07 -4.40 -5.32
CA ALA A 23 -0.90 -5.28 -5.23
C ALA A 23 -1.06 -6.36 -4.16
N ILE A 24 -1.69 -6.05 -3.02
CA ILE A 24 -2.04 -7.03 -1.99
C ILE A 24 -2.97 -8.12 -2.55
N VAL A 25 -4.03 -7.74 -3.27
CA VAL A 25 -4.97 -8.70 -3.90
C VAL A 25 -4.26 -9.56 -4.94
N ALA A 26 -3.29 -9.00 -5.67
CA ALA A 26 -2.53 -9.74 -6.65
C ALA A 26 -1.57 -10.76 -6.02
N GLU A 27 -0.92 -10.40 -4.91
CA GLU A 27 0.05 -11.26 -4.21
C GLU A 27 -0.63 -12.31 -3.32
N TYR A 28 -1.73 -11.92 -2.65
CA TYR A 28 -2.47 -12.75 -1.70
C TYR A 28 -3.96 -12.85 -2.07
N PRO A 29 -4.32 -13.43 -3.22
CA PRO A 29 -5.70 -13.46 -3.71
C PRO A 29 -6.69 -14.22 -2.81
N TRP A 30 -6.19 -15.09 -1.92
CA TRP A 30 -6.99 -15.83 -0.93
C TRP A 30 -7.34 -15.01 0.31
N LEU A 31 -6.67 -13.88 0.55
CA LEU A 31 -7.02 -12.93 1.59
C LEU A 31 -7.94 -11.89 0.96
N SER A 32 -9.24 -11.97 1.26
CA SER A 32 -10.23 -11.00 0.80
C SER A 32 -9.78 -9.60 1.20
N ALA A 33 -9.40 -8.77 0.23
CA ALA A 33 -8.87 -7.44 0.46
C ALA A 33 -9.69 -6.40 -0.32
N ASP A 34 -10.63 -5.73 0.37
CA ASP A 34 -11.35 -4.58 -0.16
C ASP A 34 -10.61 -3.29 0.22
N LYS A 35 -10.60 -2.29 -0.66
CA LYS A 35 -10.01 -0.97 -0.39
C LYS A 35 -10.53 -0.35 0.91
N LYS A 36 -11.79 -0.62 1.27
CA LYS A 36 -12.42 -0.11 2.49
C LYS A 36 -11.81 -0.69 3.76
N ASP A 37 -11.14 -1.83 3.68
CA ASP A 37 -10.55 -2.52 4.82
C ASP A 37 -9.13 -2.04 5.11
N TYR A 38 -8.58 -1.14 4.29
CA TYR A 38 -7.22 -0.63 4.44
C TYR A 38 -7.19 0.88 4.69
N ILE A 39 -6.14 1.32 5.34
CA ILE A 39 -5.76 2.71 5.58
C ILE A 39 -4.36 2.96 5.06
N VAL A 40 -4.08 4.24 4.80
CA VAL A 40 -2.75 4.72 4.47
C VAL A 40 -2.14 5.38 5.70
N ARG A 41 -0.91 5.00 6.02
CA ARG A 41 -0.02 5.73 6.90
C ARG A 41 1.00 6.48 6.05
N ASP A 42 1.10 7.78 6.30
CA ASP A 42 2.08 8.64 5.64
C ASP A 42 3.44 8.51 6.34
N TYR A 43 4.47 8.11 5.59
CA TYR A 43 5.87 8.20 5.99
C TYR A 43 6.65 9.13 5.04
N PRO A 44 7.83 9.66 5.45
CA PRO A 44 8.55 10.67 4.68
C PRO A 44 8.87 10.29 3.22
N ARG A 45 9.12 9.01 2.93
CA ARG A 45 9.51 8.52 1.59
C ARG A 45 8.51 7.55 0.96
N MET A 46 7.52 7.10 1.74
CA MET A 46 6.59 6.07 1.30
C MET A 46 5.24 6.22 2.00
N TYR A 47 4.22 5.68 1.38
CA TYR A 47 2.96 5.38 2.01
C TYR A 47 2.97 3.92 2.44
N LEU A 48 2.46 3.64 3.63
CA LEU A 48 2.26 2.29 4.11
C LEU A 48 0.76 1.98 4.14
N VAL A 49 0.34 1.00 3.37
CA VAL A 49 -1.04 0.53 3.28
C VAL A 49 -1.21 -0.64 4.24
N LEU A 50 -2.06 -0.46 5.23
CA LEU A 50 -2.28 -1.37 6.36
C LEU A 50 -3.78 -1.68 6.51
N PRO A 51 -4.16 -2.85 7.01
CA PRO A 51 -5.54 -3.13 7.40
C PRO A 51 -6.05 -2.17 8.50
N LYS A 52 -7.34 -1.84 8.45
CA LYS A 52 -8.04 -0.99 9.43
C LYS A 52 -8.28 -1.71 10.75
N ILE A 53 -8.59 -3.01 10.69
CA ILE A 53 -8.99 -3.81 11.83
C ILE A 53 -7.95 -4.91 12.03
N PRO A 54 -6.98 -4.71 12.94
CA PRO A 54 -6.23 -5.82 13.50
C PRO A 54 -7.18 -6.55 14.47
N GLY A 55 -7.97 -7.52 14.01
CA GLY A 55 -8.98 -8.05 14.93
C GLY A 55 -9.85 -9.23 14.51
N GLU A 56 -10.15 -9.44 13.22
CA GLU A 56 -10.69 -10.75 12.80
C GLU A 56 -9.54 -11.76 12.59
N GLN A 57 -8.45 -11.57 13.35
CA GLN A 57 -7.33 -12.46 13.47
C GLN A 57 -7.73 -13.66 14.34
N THR A 58 -7.83 -14.82 13.71
CA THR A 58 -7.40 -16.04 14.38
C THR A 58 -5.92 -15.83 14.75
N VAL A 59 -5.60 -15.99 16.04
CA VAL A 59 -4.23 -15.91 16.58
C VAL A 59 -3.26 -16.66 15.64
N GLY A 60 -2.31 -15.94 15.05
CA GLY A 60 -1.35 -16.49 14.08
C GLY A 60 -1.60 -16.11 12.60
N SER A 61 -2.62 -15.31 12.29
CA SER A 61 -2.90 -14.87 10.92
C SER A 61 -2.11 -13.61 10.56
N GLU A 62 -1.04 -13.80 9.80
CA GLU A 62 -0.33 -12.71 9.15
C GLU A 62 -1.26 -11.86 8.27
N GLN A 63 -1.19 -10.53 8.41
CA GLN A 63 -1.98 -9.61 7.61
C GLN A 63 -1.14 -8.99 6.49
N PRO A 64 -1.70 -8.83 5.27
CA PRO A 64 -0.96 -8.31 4.15
C PRO A 64 -0.92 -6.78 4.20
N ASN A 65 0.24 -6.23 3.85
CA ASN A 65 0.51 -4.81 3.80
C ASN A 65 1.26 -4.48 2.52
N ALA A 66 1.25 -3.20 2.15
CA ALA A 66 2.03 -2.72 1.02
C ALA A 66 2.75 -1.41 1.31
N ALA A 67 3.97 -1.28 0.82
CA ALA A 67 4.74 -0.04 0.80
C ALA A 67 4.65 0.59 -0.60
N VAL A 68 4.29 1.86 -0.70
CA VAL A 68 4.18 2.59 -1.98
C VAL A 68 5.12 3.80 -1.95
N ASN A 69 6.00 3.92 -2.94
CA ASN A 69 6.94 5.03 -3.04
C ASN A 69 6.19 6.35 -3.33
N LYS A 70 6.50 7.42 -2.59
CA LYS A 70 5.83 8.70 -2.77
C LYS A 70 6.16 9.39 -4.09
N GLU A 71 7.43 9.33 -4.52
CA GLU A 71 7.95 10.05 -5.69
C GLU A 71 7.35 9.55 -7.01
N ASN A 72 7.06 8.25 -7.11
CA ASN A 72 6.62 7.63 -8.36
C ASN A 72 5.37 6.75 -8.23
N CYS A 73 4.81 6.63 -7.03
CA CYS A 73 3.60 5.87 -6.74
C CYS A 73 3.65 4.39 -7.12
N LYS A 74 4.86 3.83 -7.21
CA LYS A 74 5.07 2.40 -7.43
C LYS A 74 5.04 1.66 -6.09
N VAL A 75 4.44 0.48 -6.11
CA VAL A 75 4.52 -0.44 -4.96
C VAL A 75 5.96 -0.91 -4.85
N ILE A 76 6.58 -0.63 -3.70
CA ILE A 76 7.96 -1.00 -3.36
C ILE A 76 7.98 -2.45 -2.89
N ASN A 77 7.02 -2.82 -2.03
CA ASN A 77 6.97 -4.14 -1.42
C ASN A 77 5.54 -4.48 -1.00
N VAL A 78 5.24 -5.78 -0.98
CA VAL A 78 4.02 -6.37 -0.44
C VAL A 78 4.46 -7.46 0.54
N PHE A 79 3.98 -7.39 1.78
CA PHE A 79 4.51 -8.25 2.85
C PHE A 79 3.45 -8.57 3.89
N LEU A 80 3.67 -9.68 4.58
CA LEU A 80 2.87 -10.16 5.69
C LEU A 80 3.44 -9.62 7.02
N SER A 81 2.57 -9.16 7.91
CA SER A 81 2.96 -8.80 9.28
C SER A 81 1.92 -9.24 10.30
N SER A 82 2.39 -9.64 11.48
CA SER A 82 1.58 -9.95 12.67
C SER A 82 1.10 -8.71 13.41
#